data_AF-A0A2T6JCF0-F1
#
_entry.id   AF-A0A2T6JCF0-F1
#
_cell.length_a   1.000
_cell.length_b   1.000
_cell.length_c   1.000
_cell.angle_alpha   90.00
_cell.angle_beta   90.00
_cell.angle_gamma   90.00
#
_symmetry.space_group_name_H-M   'P 1'
#
loop_
_entity.id
_entity.type
_entity.pdbx_description
1 polymer ?
#
loop_
_entity_poly.entity_id
_entity_poly.type
_entity_poly.pdbx_seq_one_letter_code
_entity_poly.pdbx_strand_id
1 'polypeptide(L)'
;MMKTTKKQNKGKSDYFSAGKPVHRLSYCAFLDVLGFSERIRASYKDGSADELLESFHKILARSIAQIKKSTDDSMLYFKSFTDNVVLAHPRFSDDMESEFGFILWAINEYQFQMALNGFFIRGGLAVDQLFMDENSVYGAALLEAYRLESKVAVNPVVVLCDNTMKLVDKHLTYYSGEIAPQLRHVLKGPDGRYFLNYLTECIIEGDDREYLDAKSLRLHKKQIESALNAYTAVPAVFSKFAWLAAYHNYFCDIVSSYPEYKDSLKVSSAFAATQFQRLAKKK
;
A
#
# COMPACT_ATOMS: atom_id res chain seq x y z
N MET A 1 37.29 -22.36 23.38
CA MET A 1 36.81 -21.03 23.81
C MET A 1 36.19 -20.34 22.61
N MET A 2 34.90 -20.59 22.35
CA MET A 2 34.17 -19.99 21.22
C MET A 2 33.88 -18.52 21.54
N LYS A 3 34.44 -17.60 20.76
CA LYS A 3 34.03 -16.20 20.77
C LYS A 3 32.64 -16.10 20.14
N THR A 4 31.62 -15.97 20.99
CA THR A 4 30.27 -15.60 20.58
C THR A 4 30.29 -14.11 20.20
N THR A 5 30.41 -13.81 18.91
CA THR A 5 30.27 -12.45 18.41
C THR A 5 28.80 -12.07 18.50
N LYS A 6 28.41 -11.35 19.56
CA LYS A 6 27.12 -10.65 19.62
C LYS A 6 27.07 -9.67 18.44
N LYS A 7 26.27 -9.98 17.40
CA LYS A 7 25.76 -8.96 16.48
C LYS A 7 24.99 -7.96 17.33
N GLN A 8 25.59 -6.81 17.62
CA GLN A 8 24.84 -5.67 18.13
C GLN A 8 23.88 -5.24 17.00
N ASN A 9 22.57 -5.30 17.26
CA ASN A 9 21.60 -4.53 16.49
C ASN A 9 22.01 -3.06 16.61
N LYS A 10 22.72 -2.50 15.63
CA LYS A 10 22.80 -1.06 15.48
C LYS A 10 21.39 -0.61 15.10
N GLY A 11 20.64 -0.07 16.06
CA GLY A 11 19.33 0.53 15.79
C GLY A 11 19.43 1.56 14.67
N LYS A 12 18.36 1.72 13.89
CA LYS A 12 18.34 2.70 12.79
C LYS A 12 18.53 4.10 13.38
N SER A 13 19.59 4.78 12.95
CA SER A 13 20.00 6.10 13.49
C SER A 13 19.93 7.19 12.43
N ASP A 14 19.22 6.94 11.34
CA ASP A 14 19.19 7.81 10.17
C ASP A 14 18.66 9.20 10.50
N TYR A 15 17.76 9.31 11.46
CA TYR A 15 17.20 10.58 11.92
C TYR A 15 17.99 11.22 13.08
N PHE A 16 19.24 10.81 13.32
CA PHE A 16 20.11 11.39 14.34
C PHE A 16 21.38 11.95 13.73
N SER A 17 21.75 13.17 14.13
CA SER A 17 23.03 13.80 13.80
C SER A 17 23.69 14.27 15.09
N ALA A 18 24.92 13.81 15.34
CA ALA A 18 25.65 14.05 16.60
C ALA A 18 24.82 13.74 17.87
N GLY A 19 24.02 12.67 17.83
CA GLY A 19 23.16 12.23 18.94
C GLY A 19 21.89 13.06 19.14
N LYS A 20 21.60 14.04 18.28
CA LYS A 20 20.38 14.85 18.33
C LYS A 20 19.40 14.45 17.23
N PRO A 21 18.09 14.44 17.52
CA PRO A 21 17.07 14.18 16.51
C PRO A 21 17.09 15.28 15.45
N VAL A 22 17.03 14.87 14.18
CA VAL A 22 17.00 15.77 13.03
C VAL A 22 15.91 15.36 12.05
N HIS A 23 15.30 16.35 11.40
CA HIS A 23 14.43 16.08 10.27
C HIS A 23 15.25 15.65 9.06
N ARG A 24 14.72 14.69 8.30
CA ARG A 24 15.20 14.32 6.98
C ARG A 24 14.03 14.31 6.01
N LEU A 25 14.31 14.74 4.78
CA LEU A 25 13.39 14.55 3.67
C LEU A 25 13.15 13.04 3.52
N SER A 26 11.89 12.62 3.58
CA SER A 26 11.52 11.22 3.66
C SER A 26 10.20 10.98 2.95
N TYR A 27 10.04 9.80 2.35
CA TYR A 27 8.70 9.30 2.08
C TYR A 27 8.04 8.87 3.38
N CYS A 28 6.78 9.20 3.54
CA CYS A 28 5.94 8.82 4.67
C CYS A 28 4.59 8.33 4.15
N ALA A 29 4.20 7.11 4.53
CA ALA A 29 2.87 6.58 4.29
C ALA A 29 2.12 6.49 5.61
N PHE A 30 0.89 6.99 5.62
CA PHE A 30 -0.09 6.76 6.68
C PHE A 30 -1.19 5.88 6.10
N LEU A 31 -1.35 4.68 6.66
CA LEU A 31 -2.23 3.63 6.19
C LEU A 31 -3.27 3.33 7.26
N ASP A 32 -4.53 3.17 6.88
CA ASP A 32 -5.67 2.94 7.78
C ASP A 32 -6.57 1.85 7.23
N VAL A 33 -7.11 1.01 8.13
CA VAL A 33 -8.10 -0.02 7.76
C VAL A 33 -9.46 0.63 7.58
N LEU A 34 -9.97 0.61 6.34
CA LEU A 34 -11.25 1.21 5.98
C LEU A 34 -12.40 0.61 6.82
N GLY A 35 -13.07 1.47 7.59
CA GLY A 35 -14.26 1.11 8.35
C GLY A 35 -13.99 0.27 9.61
N PHE A 36 -12.74 0.18 10.08
CA PHE A 36 -12.39 -0.66 11.22
C PHE A 36 -13.10 -0.27 12.52
N SER A 37 -13.27 1.03 12.77
CA SER A 37 -14.05 1.52 13.92
C SER A 37 -15.49 0.98 13.96
N GLU A 38 -16.17 0.88 12.81
CA GLU A 38 -17.52 0.29 12.75
C GLU A 38 -17.47 -1.23 12.95
N ARG A 39 -16.45 -1.90 12.43
CA ARG A 39 -16.25 -3.35 12.65
C ARG A 39 -16.03 -3.67 14.12
N ILE A 40 -15.21 -2.90 14.84
CA ILE A 40 -15.04 -3.03 16.29
C ILE A 40 -16.38 -2.83 17.00
N ARG A 41 -17.11 -1.74 16.66
CA ARG A 41 -18.41 -1.48 17.31
C ARG A 41 -19.43 -2.60 17.05
N ALA A 42 -19.43 -3.19 15.88
CA ALA A 42 -20.27 -4.35 15.57
C ALA A 42 -19.83 -5.60 16.36
N SER A 43 -18.52 -5.88 16.41
CA SER A 43 -17.99 -7.06 17.10
C SER A 43 -18.23 -7.05 18.61
N TYR A 44 -18.24 -5.87 19.23
CA TYR A 44 -18.64 -5.74 20.63
C TYR A 44 -20.14 -5.98 20.86
N LYS A 45 -20.99 -5.73 19.85
CA LYS A 45 -22.44 -5.95 19.96
C LYS A 45 -22.83 -7.41 19.76
N ASP A 46 -22.15 -8.12 18.86
CA ASP A 46 -22.45 -9.52 18.53
C ASP A 46 -21.60 -10.54 19.32
N GLY A 47 -20.64 -10.06 20.13
CA GLY A 47 -19.79 -10.90 20.97
C GLY A 47 -18.54 -11.46 20.27
N SER A 48 -18.27 -11.08 19.02
CA SER A 48 -17.11 -11.53 18.23
C SER A 48 -15.84 -10.68 18.39
N ALA A 49 -15.78 -9.77 19.38
CA ALA A 49 -14.69 -8.81 19.54
C ALA A 49 -13.29 -9.46 19.64
N ASP A 50 -13.17 -10.55 20.41
CA ASP A 50 -11.89 -11.26 20.57
C ASP A 50 -11.49 -12.01 19.29
N GLU A 51 -12.44 -12.55 18.53
CA GLU A 51 -12.18 -13.20 17.24
C GLU A 51 -11.69 -12.20 16.18
N LEU A 52 -12.30 -11.01 16.15
CA LEU A 52 -11.84 -9.91 15.30
C LEU A 52 -10.42 -9.48 15.68
N LEU A 53 -10.15 -9.34 16.98
CA LEU A 53 -8.82 -8.97 17.49
C LEU A 53 -7.77 -10.03 17.13
N GLU A 54 -8.04 -11.31 17.39
CA GLU A 54 -7.10 -12.40 17.13
C GLU A 54 -6.78 -12.49 15.64
N SER A 55 -7.81 -12.45 14.78
CA SER A 55 -7.64 -12.51 13.34
C SER A 55 -6.82 -11.33 12.82
N PHE A 56 -7.15 -10.10 13.24
CA PHE A 56 -6.43 -8.90 12.83
C PHE A 56 -4.99 -8.90 13.34
N HIS A 57 -4.75 -9.23 14.61
CA HIS A 57 -3.41 -9.27 15.21
C HIS A 57 -2.51 -10.27 14.47
N LYS A 58 -3.02 -11.46 14.16
CA LYS A 58 -2.28 -12.50 13.44
C LYS A 58 -1.88 -12.07 12.03
N ILE A 59 -2.77 -11.37 11.32
CA ILE A 59 -2.48 -10.87 9.96
C ILE A 59 -1.44 -9.75 10.04
N LEU A 60 -1.66 -8.76 10.92
CA LEU A 60 -0.74 -7.65 11.12
C LEU A 60 0.68 -8.15 11.46
N ALA A 61 0.79 -9.09 12.40
CA ALA A 61 2.08 -9.66 12.80
C ALA A 61 2.80 -10.35 11.64
N ARG A 62 2.07 -11.07 10.77
CA ARG A 62 2.63 -11.73 9.59
C ARG A 62 3.09 -10.73 8.54
N SER A 63 2.27 -9.75 8.21
CA SER A 63 2.64 -8.70 7.24
C SER A 63 3.85 -7.90 7.72
N ILE A 64 3.93 -7.59 9.02
CA ILE A 64 5.11 -6.95 9.62
C ILE A 64 6.36 -7.83 9.47
N ALA A 65 6.25 -9.11 9.81
CA ALA A 65 7.38 -10.04 9.71
C ALA A 65 7.89 -10.17 8.27
N GLN A 66 6.97 -10.18 7.29
CA GLN A 66 7.32 -10.24 5.88
C GLN A 66 8.03 -8.97 5.41
N ILE A 67 7.49 -7.79 5.73
CA ILE A 67 8.12 -6.50 5.43
C ILE A 67 9.51 -6.44 6.05
N LYS A 68 9.68 -6.86 7.30
CA LYS A 68 11.00 -6.86 7.98
C LYS A 68 12.01 -7.78 7.30
N LYS A 69 11.63 -9.01 6.96
CA LYS A 69 12.53 -10.00 6.34
C LYS A 69 13.16 -9.50 5.04
N SER A 70 12.40 -8.74 4.25
CA SER A 70 12.82 -8.13 2.98
C SER A 70 13.52 -6.77 3.14
N THR A 71 13.53 -6.20 4.34
CA THR A 71 13.99 -4.83 4.60
C THR A 71 15.06 -4.75 5.69
N ASP A 72 15.59 -5.88 6.15
CA ASP A 72 16.60 -5.97 7.22
C ASP A 72 17.87 -5.16 6.91
N ASP A 73 18.20 -4.96 5.61
CA ASP A 73 19.31 -4.09 5.16
C ASP A 73 18.84 -2.71 4.62
N SER A 74 17.56 -2.37 4.72
CA SER A 74 16.99 -1.10 4.20
C SER A 74 16.71 -0.07 5.31
N MET A 75 16.63 1.21 4.94
CA MET A 75 16.28 2.30 5.86
C MET A 75 14.76 2.41 6.14
N LEU A 76 13.95 1.37 5.91
CA LEU A 76 12.50 1.43 6.10
C LEU A 76 12.07 1.40 7.58
N TYR A 77 11.37 2.42 8.06
CA TYR A 77 10.79 2.47 9.41
C TYR A 77 9.32 2.03 9.36
N PHE A 78 8.88 1.30 10.39
CA PHE A 78 7.52 0.79 10.54
C PHE A 78 7.02 1.08 11.95
N LYS A 79 5.80 1.62 12.08
CA LYS A 79 5.11 1.78 13.36
C LYS A 79 3.61 1.55 13.18
N SER A 80 2.98 0.81 14.08
CA SER A 80 1.55 0.50 14.04
C SER A 80 0.85 0.98 15.30
N PHE A 81 -0.32 1.58 15.16
CA PHE A 81 -1.24 1.86 16.28
C PHE A 81 -2.63 1.36 15.91
N THR A 82 -3.14 0.40 16.70
CA THR A 82 -4.48 -0.22 16.56
C THR A 82 -4.82 -0.69 15.15
N ASP A 83 -5.19 0.22 14.28
CA ASP A 83 -5.78 0.07 12.95
C ASP A 83 -5.07 0.88 11.86
N ASN A 84 -4.06 1.67 12.25
CA ASN A 84 -3.22 2.42 11.35
C ASN A 84 -1.75 1.99 11.41
N VAL A 85 -1.07 2.21 10.30
CA VAL A 85 0.35 1.92 10.11
C VAL A 85 1.02 3.14 9.50
N VAL A 86 2.17 3.50 10.06
CA VAL A 86 3.10 4.49 9.51
C VAL A 86 4.32 3.78 8.96
N LEU A 87 4.59 3.99 7.68
CA LEU A 87 5.83 3.59 7.02
C LEU A 87 6.63 4.82 6.65
N ALA A 88 7.95 4.77 6.79
CA ALA A 88 8.80 5.85 6.32
C ALA A 88 10.10 5.35 5.73
N HIS A 89 10.55 6.03 4.67
CA HIS A 89 11.87 5.81 4.09
C HIS A 89 12.61 7.15 3.97
N PRO A 90 13.66 7.38 4.77
CA PRO A 90 14.46 8.60 4.66
C PRO A 90 15.26 8.61 3.35
N ARG A 91 15.49 9.81 2.83
CA ARG A 91 16.31 10.06 1.64
C ARG A 91 17.75 9.61 1.87
N PHE A 92 18.29 8.81 0.96
CA PHE A 92 19.71 8.49 0.80
C PHE A 92 20.25 8.83 -0.60
N SER A 93 19.40 9.04 -1.60
CA SER A 93 19.74 9.42 -2.97
C SER A 93 19.28 10.84 -3.28
N ASP A 94 19.80 11.46 -4.35
CA ASP A 94 19.41 12.84 -4.69
C ASP A 94 18.06 12.95 -5.38
N ASP A 95 17.67 11.92 -6.12
CA ASP A 95 16.41 11.88 -6.85
C ASP A 95 15.29 11.16 -6.12
N MET A 96 15.59 10.42 -5.05
CA MET A 96 14.63 9.64 -4.25
C MET A 96 13.90 8.57 -5.05
N GLU A 97 14.48 8.05 -6.14
CA GLU A 97 13.84 7.02 -6.96
C GLU A 97 13.90 5.64 -6.30
N SER A 98 15.08 5.24 -5.82
CA SER A 98 15.26 3.94 -5.17
C SER A 98 14.44 3.85 -3.87
N GLU A 99 14.41 4.94 -3.08
CA GLU A 99 13.56 5.07 -1.90
C GLU A 99 12.08 4.94 -2.21
N PHE A 100 11.65 5.47 -3.37
CA PHE A 100 10.27 5.30 -3.83
C PHE A 100 9.98 3.83 -4.11
N GLY A 101 10.88 3.12 -4.80
CA GLY A 101 10.77 1.69 -5.03
C GLY A 101 10.65 0.88 -3.73
N PHE A 102 11.51 1.15 -2.74
CA PHE A 102 11.49 0.45 -1.46
C PHE A 102 10.20 0.68 -0.67
N ILE A 103 9.76 1.93 -0.54
CA ILE A 103 8.53 2.21 0.21
C ILE A 103 7.29 1.72 -0.53
N LEU A 104 7.27 1.81 -1.87
CA LEU A 104 6.18 1.34 -2.71
C LEU A 104 5.98 -0.17 -2.54
N TRP A 105 7.06 -0.95 -2.58
CA TRP A 105 7.00 -2.40 -2.39
C TRP A 105 6.40 -2.75 -1.02
N ALA A 106 6.86 -2.10 0.05
CA ALA A 106 6.34 -2.33 1.40
C ALA A 106 4.85 -1.96 1.54
N ILE A 107 4.41 -0.86 0.92
CA ILE A 107 2.99 -0.45 0.95
C ILE A 107 2.13 -1.43 0.16
N ASN A 108 2.55 -1.81 -1.05
CA ASN A 108 1.80 -2.72 -1.92
C ASN A 108 1.65 -4.10 -1.27
N GLU A 109 2.74 -4.67 -0.76
CA GLU A 109 2.71 -5.96 -0.08
C GLU A 109 1.77 -5.90 1.13
N TYR A 110 1.89 -4.87 1.98
CA TYR A 110 1.00 -4.70 3.13
C TYR A 110 -0.47 -4.62 2.71
N GLN A 111 -0.78 -3.72 1.77
CA GLN A 111 -2.15 -3.48 1.31
C GLN A 111 -2.75 -4.72 0.66
N PHE A 112 -1.98 -5.44 -0.15
CA PHE A 112 -2.42 -6.66 -0.82
C PHE A 112 -2.73 -7.77 0.19
N GLN A 113 -1.82 -8.09 1.12
CA GLN A 113 -2.06 -9.12 2.14
C GLN A 113 -3.26 -8.80 3.01
N MET A 114 -3.42 -7.54 3.43
CA MET A 114 -4.57 -7.11 4.22
C MET A 114 -5.88 -7.28 3.43
N ALA A 115 -5.90 -6.88 2.15
CA ALA A 115 -7.07 -7.01 1.28
C ALA A 115 -7.47 -8.47 1.04
N LEU A 116 -6.52 -9.39 0.86
CA LEU A 116 -6.81 -10.83 0.72
C LEU A 116 -7.52 -11.42 1.95
N ASN A 117 -7.32 -10.82 3.12
CA ASN A 117 -7.96 -11.19 4.38
C ASN A 117 -9.20 -10.33 4.72
N GLY A 118 -9.69 -9.51 3.79
CA GLY A 118 -10.88 -8.68 3.99
C GLY A 118 -10.65 -7.40 4.80
N PHE A 119 -9.40 -7.02 5.04
CA PHE A 119 -9.02 -5.74 5.64
C PHE A 119 -8.54 -4.79 4.54
N PHE A 120 -9.45 -4.00 4.00
CA PHE A 120 -9.10 -3.06 2.93
C PHE A 120 -8.43 -1.82 3.48
N ILE A 121 -7.25 -1.49 2.94
CA ILE A 121 -6.44 -0.35 3.40
C ILE A 121 -6.71 0.86 2.52
N ARG A 122 -6.78 2.04 3.14
CA ARG A 122 -6.68 3.35 2.48
C ARG A 122 -5.49 4.10 3.09
N GLY A 123 -4.96 5.09 2.38
CA GLY A 123 -3.86 5.85 2.93
C GLY A 123 -3.39 7.01 2.08
N GLY A 124 -2.37 7.70 2.58
CA GLY A 124 -1.66 8.77 1.88
C GLY A 124 -0.17 8.53 1.89
N LEU A 125 0.49 8.76 0.74
CA LEU A 125 1.93 8.75 0.57
C LEU A 125 2.45 10.17 0.28
N ALA A 126 3.18 10.73 1.22
CA ALA A 126 3.77 12.07 1.14
C ALA A 126 5.29 12.01 1.14
N VAL A 127 5.92 13.05 0.57
CA VAL A 127 7.36 13.30 0.67
C VAL A 127 7.59 14.69 1.26
N ASP A 128 8.18 14.75 2.45
CA ASP A 128 8.52 16.00 3.15
C ASP A 128 9.48 15.71 4.32
N GLN A 129 9.78 16.71 5.15
CA GLN A 129 10.57 16.59 6.37
C GLN A 129 9.88 15.66 7.38
N LEU A 130 10.64 14.69 7.87
CA LEU A 130 10.21 13.70 8.87
C LEU A 130 11.33 13.43 9.86
N PHE A 131 10.96 13.08 11.08
CA PHE A 131 11.74 12.41 12.09
C PHE A 131 10.98 11.14 12.49
N MET A 132 11.67 10.01 12.58
CA MET A 132 11.08 8.77 13.06
C MET A 132 12.10 7.97 13.87
N ASP A 133 11.71 7.52 15.06
CA ASP A 133 12.48 6.59 15.87
C ASP A 133 11.57 5.47 16.43
N GLU A 134 12.09 4.68 17.36
CA GLU A 134 11.34 3.58 17.99
C GLU A 134 10.08 4.08 18.73
N ASN A 135 10.09 5.32 19.22
CA ASN A 135 9.07 5.85 20.12
C ASN A 135 8.07 6.76 19.39
N SER A 136 8.53 7.51 18.41
CA SER A 136 7.82 8.68 17.89
C SER A 136 7.98 8.86 16.39
N VAL A 137 7.00 9.54 15.80
CA VAL A 137 7.03 10.03 14.42
C VAL A 137 6.61 11.49 14.47
N TYR A 138 7.38 12.36 13.82
CA TYR A 138 7.15 13.79 13.85
C TYR A 138 7.58 14.43 12.53
N GLY A 139 6.77 15.30 11.95
CA GLY A 139 7.16 16.08 10.77
C GLY A 139 6.03 16.33 9.78
N ALA A 140 6.30 17.20 8.81
CA ALA A 140 5.35 17.62 7.78
C ALA A 140 4.87 16.45 6.92
N ALA A 141 5.74 15.47 6.65
CA ALA A 141 5.37 14.32 5.82
C ALA A 141 4.26 13.47 6.48
N LEU A 142 4.30 13.33 7.81
CA LEU A 142 3.25 12.62 8.57
C LEU A 142 1.92 13.38 8.51
N LEU A 143 1.95 14.71 8.70
CA LEU A 143 0.75 15.55 8.65
C LEU A 143 0.06 15.46 7.28
N GLU A 144 0.84 15.53 6.20
CA GLU A 144 0.31 15.45 4.84
C GLU A 144 -0.19 14.04 4.50
N ALA A 145 0.54 12.99 4.89
CA ALA A 145 0.10 11.60 4.70
C ALA A 145 -1.24 11.33 5.43
N TYR A 146 -1.37 11.80 6.67
CA TYR A 146 -2.62 11.70 7.44
C TYR A 146 -3.76 12.54 6.81
N ARG A 147 -3.48 13.74 6.33
CA ARG A 147 -4.47 14.58 5.63
C ARG A 147 -4.99 13.88 4.38
N LEU A 148 -4.10 13.27 3.60
CA LEU A 148 -4.46 12.52 2.41
C LEU A 148 -5.35 11.32 2.75
N GLU A 149 -4.96 10.49 3.71
CA GLU A 149 -5.79 9.36 4.17
C GLU A 149 -7.19 9.86 4.59
N SER A 150 -7.24 10.87 5.45
CA SER A 150 -8.47 11.28 6.11
C SER A 150 -9.41 12.12 5.23
N LYS A 151 -8.87 12.85 4.25
CA LYS A 151 -9.64 13.82 3.43
C LYS A 151 -9.67 13.51 1.93
N VAL A 152 -8.74 12.70 1.42
CA VAL A 152 -8.58 12.48 -0.03
C VAL A 152 -8.80 11.03 -0.41
N ALA A 153 -8.28 10.07 0.35
CA ALA A 153 -8.42 8.64 0.09
C ALA A 153 -9.83 8.13 0.46
N VAL A 154 -10.80 8.40 -0.41
CA VAL A 154 -12.19 7.94 -0.23
C VAL A 154 -12.32 6.43 -0.41
N ASN A 155 -11.55 5.89 -1.36
CA ASN A 155 -11.55 4.48 -1.75
C ASN A 155 -10.39 3.72 -1.08
N PRO A 156 -10.42 2.38 -1.03
CA PRO A 156 -9.38 1.55 -0.41
C PRO A 156 -8.09 1.49 -1.25
N VAL A 157 -7.43 2.64 -1.40
CA VAL A 157 -6.15 2.84 -2.11
C VAL A 157 -5.26 3.81 -1.35
N VAL A 158 -3.96 3.78 -1.63
CA VAL A 158 -2.99 4.76 -1.12
C VAL A 158 -2.74 5.82 -2.17
N VAL A 159 -3.16 7.06 -1.89
CA VAL A 159 -3.04 8.20 -2.82
C VAL A 159 -1.75 8.98 -2.59
N LEU A 160 -1.25 9.64 -3.63
CA LEU A 160 0.02 10.39 -3.58
C LEU A 160 -0.22 11.89 -3.39
N CYS A 161 0.61 12.54 -2.56
CA CYS A 161 0.63 14.01 -2.47
C CYS A 161 1.21 14.62 -3.76
N ASP A 162 1.00 15.93 -3.95
CA ASP A 162 1.46 16.63 -5.16
C ASP A 162 2.99 16.55 -5.34
N ASN A 163 3.76 16.60 -4.24
CA ASN A 163 5.22 16.46 -4.30
C ASN A 163 5.64 15.05 -4.71
N THR A 164 4.98 14.01 -4.19
CA THR A 164 5.24 12.62 -4.59
C THR A 164 4.88 12.41 -6.05
N MET A 165 3.77 12.97 -6.54
CA MET A 165 3.37 12.89 -7.95
C MET A 165 4.42 13.53 -8.87
N LYS A 166 4.94 14.72 -8.52
CA LYS A 166 6.02 15.38 -9.27
C LYS A 166 7.31 14.55 -9.31
N LEU A 167 7.65 13.88 -8.21
CA LEU A 167 8.81 12.96 -8.19
C LEU A 167 8.59 11.77 -9.11
N VAL A 168 7.42 11.13 -9.07
CA VAL A 168 7.07 10.03 -9.97
C VAL A 168 7.16 10.49 -11.43
N ASP A 169 6.54 11.62 -11.78
CA ASP A 169 6.61 12.16 -13.14
C ASP A 169 8.06 12.45 -13.58
N LYS A 170 8.92 12.90 -12.66
CA LYS A 170 10.36 13.09 -12.92
C LYS A 170 11.06 11.75 -13.15
N HIS A 171 10.85 10.74 -12.31
CA HIS A 171 11.45 9.41 -12.43
C HIS A 171 11.11 8.74 -13.76
N LEU A 172 9.87 8.90 -14.24
CA LEU A 172 9.44 8.40 -15.56
C LEU A 172 10.29 8.94 -16.74
N THR A 173 10.98 10.07 -16.56
CA THR A 173 11.85 10.64 -17.59
C THR A 173 13.18 9.89 -17.73
N TYR A 174 13.65 9.20 -16.68
CA TYR A 174 14.98 8.57 -16.63
C TYR A 174 15.11 7.37 -17.57
N TYR A 175 14.02 6.63 -17.75
CA TYR A 175 13.96 5.45 -18.60
C TYR A 175 13.76 5.85 -20.06
N SER A 176 14.84 6.20 -20.76
CA SER A 176 14.87 6.78 -22.12
C SER A 176 14.39 5.81 -23.22
N GLY A 177 13.14 5.36 -23.16
CA GLY A 177 12.52 4.39 -24.08
C GLY A 177 12.19 3.04 -23.45
N GLU A 178 12.78 2.74 -22.28
CA GLU A 178 12.44 1.59 -21.47
C GLU A 178 11.16 1.81 -20.64
N ILE A 179 10.49 0.72 -20.26
CA ILE A 179 9.28 0.79 -19.43
C ILE A 179 9.69 1.05 -17.99
N ALA A 180 9.52 2.29 -17.54
CA ALA A 180 9.75 2.68 -16.16
C ALA A 180 8.88 1.83 -15.21
N PRO A 181 9.44 1.23 -14.13
CA PRO A 181 8.70 0.37 -13.20
C PRO A 181 7.45 1.06 -12.61
N GLN A 182 7.54 2.36 -12.36
CA GLN A 182 6.46 3.18 -11.82
C GLN A 182 5.19 3.13 -12.69
N LEU A 183 5.31 2.88 -14.01
CA LEU A 183 4.17 2.77 -14.92
C LEU A 183 3.30 1.54 -14.65
N ARG A 184 3.82 0.52 -13.97
CA ARG A 184 3.06 -0.67 -13.53
C ARG A 184 2.44 -0.43 -12.16
N HIS A 185 3.19 0.20 -11.26
CA HIS A 185 2.83 0.30 -9.85
C HIS A 185 2.06 1.58 -9.47
N VAL A 186 1.91 2.55 -10.38
CA VAL A 186 1.16 3.78 -10.14
C VAL A 186 0.11 3.99 -11.21
N LEU A 187 -1.13 4.21 -10.79
CA LEU A 187 -2.26 4.51 -11.66
C LEU A 187 -2.78 5.92 -11.43
N LYS A 188 -3.46 6.46 -12.44
CA LYS A 188 -4.13 7.75 -12.37
C LYS A 188 -5.64 7.55 -12.30
N GLY A 189 -6.24 8.08 -11.23
CA GLY A 189 -7.69 8.14 -11.06
C GLY A 189 -8.34 9.14 -12.02
N PRO A 190 -9.68 9.08 -12.18
CA PRO A 190 -10.43 10.02 -13.01
C PRO A 190 -10.38 11.47 -12.52
N ASP A 191 -10.12 11.68 -11.23
CA ASP A 191 -9.86 12.98 -10.60
C ASP A 191 -8.43 13.51 -10.84
N GLY A 192 -7.62 12.74 -11.57
CA GLY A 192 -6.23 13.06 -11.87
C GLY A 192 -5.24 12.73 -10.75
N ARG A 193 -5.71 12.25 -9.59
CA ARG A 193 -4.86 11.87 -8.45
C ARG A 193 -4.16 10.54 -8.75
N TYR A 194 -2.89 10.43 -8.37
CA TYR A 194 -2.16 9.17 -8.48
C TYR A 194 -2.42 8.30 -7.25
N PHE A 195 -2.48 6.99 -7.45
CA PHE A 195 -2.57 6.00 -6.39
C PHE A 195 -1.74 4.76 -6.70
N LEU A 196 -1.37 4.02 -5.66
CA LEU A 196 -0.56 2.81 -5.79
C LEU A 196 -1.41 1.61 -6.26
N ASN A 197 -0.90 0.91 -7.26
CA ASN A 197 -1.49 -0.29 -7.84
C ASN A 197 -1.02 -1.53 -7.09
N TYR A 198 -1.55 -1.76 -5.89
CA TYR A 198 -1.15 -2.91 -5.08
C TYR A 198 -1.48 -4.27 -5.69
N LEU A 199 -2.33 -4.34 -6.72
CA LEU A 199 -2.64 -5.62 -7.39
C LEU A 199 -1.46 -6.12 -8.24
N THR A 200 -0.43 -5.31 -8.47
CA THR A 200 0.79 -5.77 -9.13
C THR A 200 1.51 -6.90 -8.40
N GLU A 201 1.22 -7.09 -7.10
CA GLU A 201 1.69 -8.23 -6.30
C GLU A 201 1.11 -9.58 -6.80
N CYS A 202 0.05 -9.56 -7.62
CA CYS A 202 -0.43 -10.77 -8.30
C CYS A 202 0.50 -11.23 -9.43
N ILE A 203 1.46 -10.42 -9.88
CA ILE A 203 2.38 -10.80 -10.94
C ILE A 203 3.71 -11.16 -10.28
N ILE A 204 4.05 -12.45 -10.31
CA ILE A 204 5.22 -13.00 -9.62
C ILE A 204 6.34 -13.22 -10.64
N GLU A 205 7.54 -12.77 -10.28
CA GLU A 205 8.75 -13.05 -11.03
C GLU A 205 9.12 -14.54 -10.89
N GLY A 206 9.27 -15.23 -12.03
CA GLY A 206 9.78 -16.59 -12.10
C GLY A 206 11.08 -16.65 -12.90
N ASP A 207 11.75 -17.80 -12.87
CA ASP A 207 13.07 -17.97 -13.49
C ASP A 207 13.08 -17.68 -15.00
N ASP A 208 12.05 -18.13 -15.72
CA ASP A 208 11.95 -17.99 -17.18
C ASP A 208 11.00 -16.86 -17.63
N ARG A 209 9.98 -16.57 -16.82
CA ARG A 209 8.95 -15.57 -17.11
C ARG A 209 8.21 -15.15 -15.85
N GLU A 210 7.53 -14.02 -15.93
CA GLU A 210 6.49 -13.67 -14.98
C GLU A 210 5.26 -14.58 -15.13
N TYR A 211 4.56 -14.83 -14.02
CA TYR A 211 3.29 -15.54 -14.02
C TYR A 211 2.26 -14.83 -13.12
N LEU A 212 0.98 -15.04 -13.42
CA LEU A 212 -0.11 -14.46 -12.65
C LEU A 212 -0.55 -15.41 -11.52
N ASP A 213 -0.54 -14.92 -10.28
CA ASP A 213 -1.20 -15.54 -9.14
C ASP A 213 -2.72 -15.36 -9.22
N ALA A 214 -3.33 -16.16 -10.10
CA ALA A 214 -4.77 -16.20 -10.30
C ALA A 214 -5.53 -16.64 -9.03
N LYS A 215 -4.87 -17.31 -8.08
CA LYS A 215 -5.50 -17.74 -6.81
C LYS A 215 -5.70 -16.53 -5.91
N SER A 216 -4.67 -15.71 -5.71
CA SER A 216 -4.79 -14.50 -4.90
C SER A 216 -5.71 -13.47 -5.57
N LEU A 217 -5.67 -13.35 -6.90
CA LEU A 217 -6.61 -12.47 -7.62
C LEU A 217 -8.07 -12.92 -7.42
N ARG A 218 -8.35 -14.23 -7.46
CA ARG A 218 -9.68 -14.78 -7.16
C ARG A 218 -10.12 -14.54 -5.71
N LEU A 219 -9.18 -14.65 -4.77
CA LEU A 219 -9.48 -14.35 -3.37
C LEU A 219 -9.82 -12.87 -3.19
N HIS A 220 -9.06 -11.97 -3.80
CA HIS A 220 -9.36 -10.54 -3.82
C HIS A 220 -10.77 -10.25 -4.39
N LYS A 221 -11.13 -10.84 -5.54
CA LYS A 221 -12.48 -10.79 -6.11
C LYS A 221 -13.54 -11.20 -5.08
N LYS A 222 -13.34 -12.33 -4.40
CA LYS A 222 -14.29 -12.83 -3.38
C LYS A 222 -14.48 -11.85 -2.23
N GLN A 223 -13.40 -11.20 -1.77
CA GLN A 223 -13.49 -10.20 -0.69
C GLN A 223 -14.29 -8.97 -1.13
N ILE A 224 -14.12 -8.51 -2.38
CA ILE A 224 -14.93 -7.43 -2.96
C ILE A 224 -16.41 -7.84 -3.04
N GLU A 225 -16.70 -9.02 -3.59
CA GLU A 225 -18.09 -9.50 -3.74
C GLU A 225 -18.78 -9.66 -2.39
N SER A 226 -18.07 -10.17 -1.39
CA SER A 226 -18.56 -10.24 0.00
C SER A 226 -18.91 -8.86 0.55
N ALA A 227 -18.03 -7.87 0.36
CA ALA A 227 -18.26 -6.51 0.83
C ALA A 227 -19.41 -5.81 0.09
N LEU A 228 -19.50 -5.96 -1.23
CA LEU A 228 -20.62 -5.43 -2.02
C LEU A 228 -21.97 -5.96 -1.51
N ASN A 229 -22.05 -7.27 -1.26
CA ASN A 229 -23.25 -7.90 -0.72
C ASN A 229 -23.57 -7.38 0.68
N ALA A 230 -22.59 -7.36 1.59
CA ALA A 230 -22.76 -6.93 2.97
C ALA A 230 -23.21 -5.46 3.10
N TYR A 231 -22.73 -4.59 2.20
CA TYR A 231 -23.00 -3.15 2.25
C TYR A 231 -24.03 -2.68 1.21
N THR A 232 -24.81 -3.59 0.61
CA THR A 232 -25.85 -3.26 -0.39
C THR A 232 -26.79 -2.15 0.10
N ALA A 233 -27.15 -2.15 1.39
CA ALA A 233 -28.05 -1.17 2.00
C ALA A 233 -27.36 0.10 2.52
N VAL A 234 -26.03 0.25 2.34
CA VAL A 234 -25.25 1.39 2.83
C VAL A 234 -24.54 2.07 1.64
N PRO A 235 -25.23 2.97 0.90
CA PRO A 235 -24.74 3.49 -0.37
C PRO A 235 -23.33 4.08 -0.33
N ALA A 236 -22.99 4.81 0.74
CA ALA A 236 -21.68 5.45 0.91
C ALA A 236 -20.53 4.46 1.12
N VAL A 237 -20.82 3.25 1.62
CA VAL A 237 -19.82 2.18 1.75
C VAL A 237 -19.81 1.33 0.49
N PHE A 238 -20.99 1.01 -0.04
CA PHE A 238 -21.14 0.30 -1.31
C PHE A 238 -20.35 0.96 -2.45
N SER A 239 -20.43 2.28 -2.59
CA SER A 239 -19.74 3.02 -3.64
C SER A 239 -18.21 2.83 -3.61
N LYS A 240 -17.62 2.66 -2.43
CA LYS A 240 -16.17 2.40 -2.27
C LYS A 240 -15.79 1.03 -2.80
N PHE A 241 -16.63 0.02 -2.56
CA PHE A 241 -16.42 -1.33 -3.07
C PHE A 241 -16.76 -1.47 -4.55
N ALA A 242 -17.72 -0.70 -5.06
CA ALA A 242 -18.00 -0.60 -6.49
C ALA A 242 -16.80 0.00 -7.25
N TRP A 243 -16.19 1.05 -6.69
CA TRP A 243 -14.93 1.60 -7.21
C TRP A 243 -13.80 0.56 -7.18
N LEU A 244 -13.66 -0.18 -6.08
CA LEU A 244 -12.64 -1.23 -5.95
C LEU A 244 -12.87 -2.38 -6.95
N ALA A 245 -14.13 -2.74 -7.23
CA ALA A 245 -14.49 -3.71 -8.26
C ALA A 245 -14.06 -3.24 -9.66
N ALA A 246 -14.26 -1.95 -9.96
CA ALA A 246 -13.79 -1.37 -11.22
C ALA A 246 -12.26 -1.38 -11.33
N TYR A 247 -11.55 -1.02 -10.26
CA TYR A 247 -10.09 -1.09 -10.23
C TYR A 247 -9.58 -2.53 -10.40
N HIS A 248 -10.21 -3.50 -9.72
CA HIS A 248 -9.89 -4.91 -9.88
C HIS A 248 -10.11 -5.40 -11.31
N ASN A 249 -11.24 -5.03 -11.93
CA ASN A 249 -11.53 -5.41 -13.32
C ASN A 249 -10.57 -4.76 -14.32
N TYR A 250 -10.19 -3.50 -14.07
CA TYR A 250 -9.15 -2.83 -14.85
C TYR A 250 -7.80 -3.57 -14.75
N PHE A 251 -7.42 -4.03 -13.55
CA PHE A 251 -6.24 -4.86 -13.39
C PHE A 251 -6.37 -6.20 -14.13
N CYS A 252 -7.54 -6.85 -14.09
CA CYS A 252 -7.82 -8.04 -14.89
C CYS A 252 -7.62 -7.80 -16.39
N ASP A 253 -8.01 -6.63 -16.92
CA ASP A 253 -7.76 -6.26 -18.32
C ASP A 253 -6.26 -6.13 -18.63
N ILE A 254 -5.47 -5.58 -17.69
CA ILE A 254 -4.01 -5.48 -17.85
C ILE A 254 -3.36 -6.87 -17.95
N VAL A 255 -3.83 -7.82 -17.13
CA VAL A 255 -3.22 -9.16 -17.04
C VAL A 255 -3.90 -10.20 -17.93
N SER A 256 -4.79 -9.79 -18.84
CA SER A 256 -5.60 -10.74 -19.62
C SER A 256 -4.78 -11.59 -20.60
N SER A 257 -3.54 -11.18 -20.90
CA SER A 257 -2.60 -11.94 -21.74
C SER A 257 -1.86 -13.05 -20.99
N TYR A 258 -1.89 -13.09 -19.66
CA TYR A 258 -1.23 -14.14 -18.89
C TYR A 258 -1.98 -15.47 -19.04
N PRO A 259 -1.29 -16.60 -19.28
CA PRO A 259 -1.96 -17.90 -19.49
C PRO A 259 -2.80 -18.37 -18.30
N GLU A 260 -2.48 -17.93 -17.09
CA GLU A 260 -3.21 -18.28 -15.86
C GLU A 260 -4.54 -17.51 -15.73
N TYR A 261 -4.72 -16.44 -16.50
CA TYR A 261 -5.92 -15.59 -16.47
C TYR A 261 -7.15 -16.31 -17.03
N LYS A 262 -8.31 -16.02 -16.42
CA LYS A 262 -9.64 -16.45 -16.88
C LYS A 262 -10.65 -15.35 -16.61
N ASP A 263 -11.60 -15.11 -17.51
CA ASP A 263 -12.62 -14.05 -17.32
C ASP A 263 -13.47 -14.21 -16.05
N SER A 264 -13.58 -15.42 -15.51
CA SER A 264 -14.17 -15.69 -14.18
C SER A 264 -13.49 -14.94 -13.01
N LEU A 265 -12.32 -14.34 -13.24
CA LEU A 265 -11.59 -13.53 -12.27
C LEU A 265 -12.14 -12.10 -12.19
N LYS A 266 -12.95 -11.62 -13.14
CA LYS A 266 -13.59 -10.30 -13.04
C LYS A 266 -14.78 -10.32 -12.09
N VAL A 267 -14.95 -9.23 -11.33
CA VAL A 267 -16.21 -8.91 -10.63
C VAL A 267 -17.27 -8.55 -11.68
N SER A 268 -18.53 -8.93 -11.44
CA SER A 268 -19.64 -8.61 -12.36
C SER A 268 -19.67 -7.12 -12.73
N SER A 269 -19.80 -6.82 -14.02
CA SER A 269 -19.83 -5.46 -14.56
C SER A 269 -21.00 -4.63 -14.04
N ALA A 270 -22.08 -5.27 -13.56
CA ALA A 270 -23.19 -4.62 -12.89
C ALA A 270 -22.76 -3.78 -11.66
N PHE A 271 -21.59 -4.07 -11.08
CA PHE A 271 -21.05 -3.39 -9.91
C PHE A 271 -19.84 -2.47 -10.19
N ALA A 272 -19.34 -2.40 -11.43
CA ALA A 272 -17.98 -1.93 -11.73
C ALA A 272 -17.89 -0.82 -12.79
N ALA A 273 -18.76 0.20 -12.74
CA ALA A 273 -18.81 1.28 -13.74
C ALA A 273 -17.88 2.47 -13.40
N THR A 274 -16.57 2.28 -13.36
CA THR A 274 -15.57 3.39 -13.21
C THR A 274 -14.39 3.18 -14.14
N GLN A 275 -13.82 4.27 -14.69
CA GLN A 275 -12.71 4.24 -15.65
C GLN A 275 -11.38 4.69 -15.01
N PHE A 276 -10.27 4.05 -15.41
CA PHE A 276 -8.90 4.32 -14.95
C PHE A 276 -7.93 4.39 -16.14
N GLN A 277 -6.78 5.06 -15.96
CA GLN A 277 -5.78 5.19 -17.02
C GLN A 277 -4.36 4.96 -16.47
N ARG A 278 -3.51 4.33 -17.30
CA ARG A 278 -2.07 4.24 -17.05
C ARG A 278 -1.42 5.61 -17.24
N LEU A 279 -0.34 5.88 -16.52
CA LEU A 279 0.51 7.02 -16.81
C LEU A 279 1.15 6.87 -18.21
N ALA A 280 1.24 7.96 -18.96
CA ALA A 280 1.85 7.99 -20.30
C ALA A 280 2.98 9.04 -20.34
N LYS A 281 4.14 8.68 -20.91
CA LYS A 281 5.24 9.62 -21.17
C LYS A 281 4.85 10.50 -22.37
N LYS A 282 4.89 11.83 -22.22
CA LYS A 282 4.79 12.73 -23.38
C LYS A 282 6.03 12.51 -24.25
N LYS A 283 5.81 12.21 -25.53
CA LYS A 283 6.86 12.13 -26.56
C LYS A 283 7.46 13.50 -26.80
#